data_AF-A0A833X991-F1
#
_entry.id   AF-A0A833X991-F1
#
_cell.length_a   1.000
_cell.length_b   1.000
_cell.length_c   1.000
_cell.angle_alpha   90.00
_cell.angle_beta   90.00
_cell.angle_gamma   90.00
#
_symmetry.space_group_name_H-M   'P 1'
#
loop_
_entity.id
_entity.type
_entity.pdbx_description
1 polymer ?
#
loop_
_entity_poly.entity_id
_entity_poly.type
_entity_poly.pdbx_seq_one_letter_code
_entity_poly.pdbx_strand_id
1 'polypeptide(L)'
;KNHKQTSSFLLPYHSQSYSMALAHFLLILVLLPHLEALSHGPSSKEPDQTVQTLMIQACTNVDNHSSCLTNLQAELETTVGSENPTNSILSAALRNTLNEARLAIQKMTRFTALSFSYREQIAIEDCKELLDFSVSELAWSLSEMKNIRAGLKSDHYEGNLKAWLSAALSNQDTCIEGFEGTDRHVERFISGSLKQVTQLISNVLALYTQLHSLPFKPPRTNTTKKSSGFPNWMTEGDQELLKSHPHAMHFDAVVSLDGTGHYRTIGEAINAAPSYSNRRFLIYVKKGVYRENIDMKKKKTNIMFVGDGIGQTIVTGNRHFMQGWTTFRTATVAASGKGFIARDMTFQNTAGPENHQAVALRVDSDQSAFYRCSMEGYQDTLYVHSLRQFYRECSIYGTIDFIFGNGAAVLQNCKIFTRVPLPLQKVTITAQGRKNPHQSTGFSFQDSSIFATQPTYLGRPWKQYSRTVFMNTYMSGLVQPRGWLEWYGNFALDTLWYGEYKNYGPGASLSGRIKWPGYHVIRNAATASFFTAGRFIDGRAWLPATGVRFTAGLSN
;
A
#
# COMPACT_ATOMS: atom_id res chain seq x y z
N LYS A 1 -38.66 -18.38 51.80
CA LYS A 1 -39.86 -17.95 51.03
C LYS A 1 -39.36 -17.72 49.60
N ASN A 2 -39.38 -18.69 48.67
CA ASN A 2 -40.48 -19.58 48.21
C ASN A 2 -41.59 -18.73 47.54
N HIS A 3 -42.08 -18.97 46.32
CA HIS A 3 -41.92 -20.08 45.34
C HIS A 3 -41.46 -19.52 43.96
N LYS A 4 -40.98 -20.23 42.92
CA LYS A 4 -40.87 -21.65 42.50
C LYS A 4 -42.01 -22.25 41.62
N GLN A 5 -41.75 -22.35 40.29
CA GLN A 5 -42.36 -23.25 39.28
C GLN A 5 -43.85 -22.98 38.89
N THR A 6 -44.43 -23.43 37.75
CA THR A 6 -44.05 -24.47 36.73
C THR A 6 -44.74 -24.27 35.34
N SER A 7 -44.23 -24.94 34.28
CA SER A 7 -44.99 -25.48 33.11
C SER A 7 -45.58 -24.53 32.01
N SER A 8 -45.97 -24.97 30.80
CA SER A 8 -45.37 -25.82 29.71
C SER A 8 -46.40 -26.09 28.56
N PHE A 9 -45.99 -26.59 27.37
CA PHE A 9 -46.80 -27.02 26.19
C PHE A 9 -47.49 -25.88 25.37
N LEU A 10 -47.89 -26.01 24.08
CA LEU A 10 -47.33 -26.67 22.86
C LEU A 10 -48.09 -26.12 21.60
N LEU A 11 -47.63 -26.40 20.37
CA LEU A 11 -48.29 -26.10 19.06
C LEU A 11 -49.60 -26.90 18.86
N PRO A 12 -50.60 -26.40 18.09
CA PRO A 12 -50.69 -26.53 16.61
C PRO A 12 -50.99 -25.18 15.89
N TYR A 13 -50.70 -24.94 14.60
CA TYR A 13 -51.09 -25.61 13.33
C TYR A 13 -52.58 -25.47 12.92
N HIS A 14 -52.83 -25.00 11.69
CA HIS A 14 -54.12 -25.16 10.99
C HIS A 14 -53.90 -25.39 9.49
N SER A 15 -54.45 -26.49 8.96
CA SER A 15 -54.54 -26.86 7.53
C SER A 15 -55.68 -26.09 6.83
N GLN A 16 -55.64 -25.75 5.53
CA GLN A 16 -55.59 -26.57 4.30
C GLN A 16 -56.87 -27.42 4.00
N SER A 17 -57.02 -27.75 2.70
CA SER A 17 -58.08 -28.56 2.05
C SER A 17 -59.42 -27.86 1.81
N TYR A 18 -60.18 -28.04 0.72
CA TYR A 18 -59.98 -28.64 -0.64
C TYR A 18 -61.05 -27.99 -1.60
N SER A 19 -61.46 -28.39 -2.82
CA SER A 19 -61.34 -29.66 -3.60
C SER A 19 -61.70 -29.52 -5.10
N MET A 20 -60.83 -30.02 -6.00
CA MET A 20 -61.13 -30.61 -7.34
C MET A 20 -61.84 -29.73 -8.44
N ALA A 21 -61.83 -30.06 -9.75
CA ALA A 21 -61.45 -31.30 -10.45
C ALA A 21 -60.95 -31.07 -11.92
N LEU A 22 -60.18 -32.04 -12.44
CA LEU A 22 -60.04 -32.47 -13.87
C LEU A 22 -59.53 -31.47 -14.95
N ALA A 23 -59.12 -31.90 -16.15
CA ALA A 23 -58.00 -32.77 -16.56
C ALA A 23 -57.98 -32.95 -18.11
N HIS A 24 -56.81 -32.74 -18.73
CA HIS A 24 -56.33 -33.11 -20.09
C HIS A 24 -57.31 -33.43 -21.26
N PHE A 25 -57.17 -32.73 -22.41
CA PHE A 25 -56.68 -33.19 -23.75
C PHE A 25 -56.86 -32.01 -24.75
N LEU A 26 -55.86 -31.48 -25.48
CA LEU A 26 -55.02 -31.95 -26.61
C LEU A 26 -55.58 -31.62 -28.04
N LEU A 27 -54.70 -31.07 -28.89
CA LEU A 27 -54.69 -31.06 -30.38
C LEU A 27 -55.54 -30.04 -31.19
N ILE A 28 -55.04 -29.75 -32.42
CA ILE A 28 -55.66 -29.08 -33.61
C ILE A 28 -55.84 -27.53 -33.56
N LEU A 29 -55.61 -26.72 -34.62
CA LEU A 29 -54.67 -26.73 -35.78
C LEU A 29 -54.84 -25.40 -36.60
N VAL A 30 -53.81 -24.98 -37.38
CA VAL A 30 -53.76 -23.93 -38.45
C VAL A 30 -54.20 -22.48 -38.13
N LEU A 31 -53.32 -21.48 -38.40
CA LEU A 31 -53.52 -20.36 -39.36
C LEU A 31 -52.54 -19.17 -39.13
N LEU A 32 -51.51 -19.12 -39.98
CA LEU A 32 -50.93 -17.88 -40.55
C LEU A 32 -51.68 -17.62 -41.88
N PRO A 33 -51.75 -16.40 -42.46
CA PRO A 33 -50.57 -15.56 -42.76
C PRO A 33 -50.75 -14.02 -42.79
N HIS A 34 -49.67 -13.36 -43.22
CA HIS A 34 -49.53 -12.03 -43.84
C HIS A 34 -49.04 -10.81 -43.03
N LEU A 35 -48.00 -10.23 -43.65
CA LEU A 35 -47.47 -8.87 -43.59
C LEU A 35 -48.56 -7.84 -44.01
N GLU A 36 -48.43 -6.52 -43.88
CA GLU A 36 -47.30 -5.63 -43.52
C GLU A 36 -47.86 -4.22 -43.19
N ALA A 37 -47.33 -3.50 -42.19
CA ALA A 37 -47.49 -2.03 -42.09
C ALA A 37 -46.56 -1.36 -41.06
N LEU A 38 -45.48 -0.74 -41.56
CA LEU A 38 -44.85 0.50 -41.11
C LEU A 38 -45.14 1.04 -39.68
N SER A 39 -44.12 0.98 -38.82
CA SER A 39 -43.82 2.06 -37.86
C SER A 39 -42.31 2.19 -37.65
N HIS A 40 -41.71 3.26 -38.18
CA HIS A 40 -40.32 3.62 -37.91
C HIS A 40 -40.25 4.54 -36.69
N GLY A 41 -40.15 3.96 -35.50
CA GLY A 41 -39.61 4.66 -34.34
C GLY A 41 -38.09 4.51 -34.32
N PRO A 42 -37.29 5.59 -34.12
CA PRO A 42 -35.86 5.43 -33.88
C PRO A 42 -35.69 4.68 -32.55
N SER A 43 -35.01 3.54 -32.57
CA SER A 43 -34.68 2.81 -31.34
C SER A 43 -33.72 3.65 -30.50
N SER A 44 -34.27 4.35 -29.51
CA SER A 44 -33.50 4.91 -28.41
C SER A 44 -32.81 3.75 -27.71
N LYS A 45 -31.48 3.68 -27.83
CA LYS A 45 -30.67 2.72 -27.07
C LYS A 45 -30.91 2.99 -25.58
N GLU A 46 -31.65 2.11 -24.91
CA GLU A 46 -31.64 2.09 -23.46
C GLU A 46 -30.18 1.95 -23.00
N PRO A 47 -29.70 2.76 -22.05
CA PRO A 47 -28.36 2.59 -21.52
C PRO A 47 -28.31 1.25 -20.79
N ASP A 48 -27.47 0.34 -21.27
CA ASP A 48 -27.24 -1.00 -20.73
C ASP A 48 -27.31 -0.97 -19.18
N GLN A 49 -28.20 -1.77 -18.61
CA GLN A 49 -28.48 -1.79 -17.18
C GLN A 49 -27.21 -2.09 -16.36
N THR A 50 -26.25 -2.79 -16.96
CA THR A 50 -24.89 -3.03 -16.42
C THR A 50 -24.10 -1.72 -16.29
N VAL A 51 -24.15 -0.87 -17.31
CA VAL A 51 -23.47 0.44 -17.36
C VAL A 51 -24.01 1.37 -16.28
N GLN A 52 -25.34 1.51 -16.18
CA GLN A 52 -25.97 2.36 -15.16
C GLN A 52 -25.58 1.91 -13.74
N THR A 53 -25.60 0.60 -13.48
CA THR A 53 -25.24 0.02 -12.17
C THR A 53 -23.79 0.37 -11.79
N LEU A 54 -22.84 0.20 -12.72
CA LEU A 54 -21.42 0.51 -12.50
C LEU A 54 -21.18 2.03 -12.34
N MET A 55 -21.96 2.88 -12.99
CA MET A 55 -21.91 4.34 -12.81
C MET A 55 -22.39 4.79 -11.41
N ILE A 56 -23.51 4.24 -10.93
CA ILE A 56 -24.01 4.49 -9.57
C ILE A 56 -22.97 4.04 -8.53
N GLN A 57 -22.34 2.89 -8.76
CA GLN A 57 -21.26 2.40 -7.90
C GLN A 57 -20.02 3.32 -7.91
N ALA A 58 -19.64 3.88 -9.06
CA ALA A 58 -18.53 4.83 -9.16
C ALA A 58 -18.77 6.11 -8.33
N CYS A 59 -20.02 6.52 -8.15
CA CYS A 59 -20.43 7.73 -7.43
C CYS A 59 -21.01 7.49 -6.03
N THR A 60 -21.06 6.24 -5.56
CA THR A 60 -21.62 5.88 -4.26
C THR A 60 -20.95 6.65 -3.10
N ASN A 61 -21.74 7.17 -2.17
CA ASN A 61 -21.32 7.98 -1.01
C ASN A 61 -20.53 9.26 -1.33
N VAL A 62 -20.48 9.71 -2.59
CA VAL A 62 -19.89 11.01 -2.97
C VAL A 62 -20.86 12.14 -2.59
N ASP A 63 -20.39 13.12 -1.83
CA ASP A 63 -21.22 14.20 -1.26
C ASP A 63 -22.01 15.00 -2.32
N ASN A 64 -21.50 15.09 -3.55
CA ASN A 64 -22.23 15.61 -4.72
C ASN A 64 -22.45 14.49 -5.76
N HIS A 65 -23.33 13.56 -5.42
CA HIS A 65 -23.64 12.36 -6.22
C HIS A 65 -24.11 12.69 -7.65
N SER A 66 -24.95 13.72 -7.82
CA SER A 66 -25.46 14.14 -9.13
C SER A 66 -24.34 14.69 -10.02
N SER A 67 -23.50 15.61 -9.53
CA SER A 67 -22.35 16.11 -10.29
C SER A 67 -21.36 15.00 -10.62
N CYS A 68 -21.17 14.01 -9.73
CA CYS A 68 -20.34 12.86 -10.04
C CYS A 68 -20.89 12.06 -11.24
N LEU A 69 -22.19 11.77 -11.27
CA LEU A 69 -22.82 11.07 -12.40
C LEU A 69 -22.75 11.89 -13.69
N THR A 70 -23.01 13.20 -13.65
CA THR A 70 -22.90 14.09 -14.82
C THR A 70 -21.48 14.14 -15.37
N ASN A 71 -20.46 14.29 -14.51
CA ASN A 71 -19.06 14.27 -14.94
C ASN A 71 -18.67 12.91 -15.53
N LEU A 72 -19.13 11.81 -14.93
CA LEU A 72 -18.86 10.45 -15.40
C LEU A 72 -19.51 10.17 -16.77
N GLN A 73 -20.73 10.66 -16.98
CA GLN A 73 -21.44 10.59 -18.27
C GLN A 73 -20.69 11.37 -19.36
N ALA A 74 -20.26 12.61 -19.07
CA ALA A 74 -19.49 13.42 -20.01
C ALA A 74 -18.13 12.77 -20.36
N GLU A 75 -17.40 12.24 -19.36
CA GLU A 75 -16.16 11.50 -19.60
C GLU A 75 -16.41 10.24 -20.46
N LEU A 76 -17.51 9.50 -20.26
CA LEU A 76 -17.91 8.37 -21.09
C LEU A 76 -18.15 8.78 -22.55
N GLU A 77 -18.89 9.87 -22.79
CA GLU A 77 -19.19 10.41 -24.12
C GLU A 77 -17.92 10.80 -24.89
N THR A 78 -16.87 11.29 -24.22
CA THR A 78 -15.56 11.53 -24.87
C THR A 78 -14.78 10.27 -25.23
N THR A 79 -15.23 9.08 -24.81
CA THR A 79 -14.54 7.79 -25.03
C THR A 79 -15.23 6.86 -26.05
N VAL A 80 -16.20 7.37 -26.81
CA VAL A 80 -16.93 6.63 -27.86
C VAL A 80 -15.97 6.26 -29.01
N GLY A 81 -15.34 5.09 -28.92
CA GLY A 81 -14.37 4.63 -29.93
C GLY A 81 -13.56 3.37 -29.60
N SER A 82 -14.04 2.47 -28.74
CA SER A 82 -13.46 1.11 -28.56
C SER A 82 -14.39 0.22 -27.73
N GLU A 83 -14.59 -1.04 -28.13
CA GLU A 83 -15.62 -1.93 -27.56
C GLU A 83 -15.18 -2.64 -26.27
N ASN A 84 -15.51 -2.05 -25.11
CA ASN A 84 -15.85 -2.77 -23.87
C ASN A 84 -16.50 -1.80 -22.87
N PRO A 85 -17.83 -1.90 -22.59
CA PRO A 85 -18.53 -0.94 -21.71
C PRO A 85 -18.00 -0.89 -20.28
N THR A 86 -17.50 -1.99 -19.75
CA THR A 86 -16.95 -2.05 -18.39
C THR A 86 -15.63 -1.28 -18.28
N ASN A 87 -14.75 -1.41 -19.29
CA ASN A 87 -13.46 -0.73 -19.33
C ASN A 87 -13.59 0.77 -19.63
N SER A 88 -14.62 1.21 -20.36
CA SER A 88 -14.89 2.65 -20.53
C SER A 88 -15.25 3.30 -19.20
N ILE A 89 -16.17 2.72 -18.43
CA ILE A 89 -16.60 3.25 -17.12
C ILE A 89 -15.44 3.36 -16.14
N LEU A 90 -14.62 2.32 -15.97
CA LEU A 90 -13.51 2.37 -15.01
C LEU A 90 -12.47 3.44 -15.39
N SER A 91 -12.21 3.65 -16.68
CA SER A 91 -11.34 4.74 -17.13
C SER A 91 -11.99 6.13 -17.01
N ALA A 92 -13.30 6.26 -17.24
CA ALA A 92 -14.02 7.52 -17.07
C ALA A 92 -14.08 7.92 -15.59
N ALA A 93 -14.34 6.97 -14.69
CA ALA A 93 -14.30 7.17 -13.24
C ALA A 93 -12.90 7.57 -12.76
N LEU A 94 -11.84 6.95 -13.29
CA LEU A 94 -10.45 7.35 -13.05
C LEU A 94 -10.15 8.78 -13.52
N ARG A 95 -10.66 9.20 -14.69
CA ARG A 95 -10.47 10.57 -15.21
C ARG A 95 -11.18 11.60 -14.36
N ASN A 96 -12.45 11.36 -14.00
CA ASN A 96 -13.21 12.19 -13.07
C ASN A 96 -12.47 12.32 -11.71
N THR A 97 -12.00 11.20 -11.16
CA THR A 97 -11.21 11.17 -9.91
C THR A 97 -9.90 11.97 -10.01
N LEU A 98 -9.18 11.85 -11.12
CA LEU A 98 -7.96 12.61 -11.40
C LEU A 98 -8.23 14.12 -11.54
N ASN A 99 -9.37 14.50 -12.11
CA ASN A 99 -9.76 15.90 -12.24
C ASN A 99 -10.18 16.49 -10.89
N GLU A 100 -10.93 15.76 -10.06
CA GLU A 100 -11.25 16.18 -8.68
C GLU A 100 -10.02 16.28 -7.78
N ALA A 101 -9.04 15.37 -7.93
CA ALA A 101 -7.76 15.47 -7.22
C ALA A 101 -6.99 16.76 -7.58
N ARG A 102 -7.02 17.18 -8.86
CA ARG A 102 -6.45 18.46 -9.30
C ARG A 102 -7.22 19.66 -8.75
N LEU A 103 -8.55 19.59 -8.70
CA LEU A 103 -9.40 20.64 -8.10
C LEU A 103 -9.14 20.78 -6.59
N ALA A 104 -8.87 19.67 -5.88
CA ALA A 104 -8.46 19.71 -4.47
C ALA A 104 -7.12 20.46 -4.27
N ILE A 105 -6.12 20.25 -5.14
CA ILE A 105 -4.86 21.01 -5.12
C ILE A 105 -5.13 22.50 -5.37
N GLN A 106 -5.99 22.86 -6.33
CA GLN A 106 -6.33 24.26 -6.59
C GLN A 106 -7.03 24.94 -5.41
N LYS A 107 -7.94 24.23 -4.72
CA LYS A 107 -8.57 24.71 -3.48
C LYS A 107 -7.54 24.91 -2.36
N MET A 108 -6.65 23.93 -2.15
CA MET A 108 -5.55 24.01 -1.17
C MET A 108 -4.67 25.25 -1.37
N THR A 109 -4.28 25.54 -2.62
CA THR A 109 -3.44 26.70 -2.94
C THR A 109 -4.14 28.02 -2.63
N ARG A 110 -5.47 28.12 -2.80
CA ARG A 110 -6.24 29.33 -2.42
C ARG A 110 -6.25 29.56 -0.91
N PHE A 111 -6.38 28.50 -0.10
CA PHE A 111 -6.43 28.61 1.36
C PHE A 111 -5.06 28.65 2.05
N THR A 112 -3.96 28.49 1.29
CA THR A 112 -2.58 28.58 1.84
C THR A 112 -2.32 29.91 2.55
N ALA A 113 -2.89 31.01 2.04
CA ALA A 113 -2.74 32.35 2.63
C ALA A 113 -3.52 32.56 3.95
N LEU A 114 -4.35 31.60 4.38
CA LEU A 114 -5.08 31.65 5.65
C LEU A 114 -4.34 30.95 6.81
N SER A 115 -3.08 30.57 6.60
CA SER A 115 -2.29 29.82 7.59
C SER A 115 -1.38 30.71 8.43
N PHE A 116 -1.60 30.69 9.74
CA PHE A 116 -0.95 31.59 10.70
C PHE A 116 0.19 30.92 11.51
N SER A 117 0.42 29.62 11.34
CA SER A 117 1.46 28.88 12.07
C SER A 117 2.40 28.11 11.15
N TYR A 118 3.69 28.07 11.49
CA TYR A 118 4.72 27.34 10.75
C TYR A 118 4.38 25.84 10.58
N ARG A 119 3.79 25.22 11.61
CA ARG A 119 3.35 23.81 11.58
C ARG A 119 2.22 23.57 10.57
N GLU A 120 1.24 24.46 10.52
CA GLU A 120 0.14 24.36 9.56
C GLU A 120 0.62 24.66 8.12
N GLN A 121 1.58 25.58 7.94
CA GLN A 121 2.24 25.81 6.65
C GLN A 121 2.96 24.54 6.16
N ILE A 122 3.67 23.80 7.03
CA ILE A 122 4.23 22.49 6.67
C ILE A 122 3.13 21.49 6.28
N ALA A 123 2.03 21.40 7.06
CA ALA A 123 0.91 20.50 6.77
C ALA A 123 0.26 20.78 5.40
N ILE A 124 0.19 22.05 4.99
CA ILE A 124 -0.32 22.48 3.69
C ILE A 124 0.61 22.05 2.55
N GLU A 125 1.92 22.24 2.68
CA GLU A 125 2.90 21.79 1.67
C GLU A 125 2.99 20.26 1.59
N ASP A 126 2.89 19.56 2.72
CA ASP A 126 2.75 18.10 2.76
C ASP A 126 1.51 17.64 2.00
N CYS A 127 0.36 18.27 2.24
CA CYS A 127 -0.86 17.90 1.53
C CYS A 127 -0.81 18.21 0.03
N LYS A 128 -0.16 19.31 -0.40
CA LYS A 128 0.08 19.59 -1.83
C LYS A 128 0.92 18.50 -2.48
N GLU A 129 2.02 18.08 -1.83
CA GLU A 129 2.91 17.02 -2.31
C GLU A 129 2.17 15.67 -2.37
N LEU A 130 1.42 15.32 -1.33
CA LEU A 130 0.64 14.09 -1.23
C LEU A 130 -0.50 14.02 -2.26
N LEU A 131 -1.18 15.13 -2.55
CA LEU A 131 -2.18 15.19 -3.63
C LEU A 131 -1.53 15.10 -5.01
N ASP A 132 -0.37 15.71 -5.22
CA ASP A 132 0.42 15.58 -6.46
C ASP A 132 0.93 14.13 -6.68
N PHE A 133 1.19 13.38 -5.60
CA PHE A 133 1.44 11.93 -5.68
C PHE A 133 0.17 11.18 -6.14
N SER A 134 -1.00 11.41 -5.51
CA SER A 134 -2.26 10.77 -5.96
C SER A 134 -2.59 11.09 -7.42
N VAL A 135 -2.38 12.35 -7.87
CA VAL A 135 -2.55 12.77 -9.26
C VAL A 135 -1.62 12.00 -10.20
N SER A 136 -0.40 11.69 -9.76
CA SER A 136 0.57 10.90 -10.53
C SER A 136 0.15 9.43 -10.60
N GLU A 137 -0.24 8.84 -9.48
CA GLU A 137 -0.63 7.43 -9.35
C GLU A 137 -1.94 7.12 -10.10
N LEU A 138 -2.90 8.05 -10.10
CA LEU A 138 -4.11 7.99 -10.93
C LEU A 138 -3.79 8.14 -12.42
N ALA A 139 -2.83 8.98 -12.80
CA ALA A 139 -2.39 9.12 -14.19
C ALA A 139 -1.64 7.88 -14.69
N TRP A 140 -0.80 7.25 -13.86
CA TRP A 140 -0.17 5.97 -14.18
C TRP A 140 -1.23 4.86 -14.31
N SER A 141 -2.20 4.81 -13.40
CA SER A 141 -3.35 3.89 -13.45
C SER A 141 -4.13 4.00 -14.77
N LEU A 142 -4.38 5.22 -15.24
CA LEU A 142 -5.01 5.48 -16.55
C LEU A 142 -4.17 5.06 -17.75
N SER A 143 -2.85 5.14 -17.63
CA SER A 143 -1.93 4.67 -18.67
C SER A 143 -1.93 3.14 -18.75
N GLU A 144 -1.92 2.47 -17.59
CA GLU A 144 -1.95 1.00 -17.50
C GLU A 144 -3.25 0.40 -18.04
N MET A 145 -4.39 1.07 -17.78
CA MET A 145 -5.66 0.68 -18.38
C MET A 145 -5.62 0.67 -19.92
N LYS A 146 -4.81 1.52 -20.58
CA LYS A 146 -4.63 1.46 -22.04
C LYS A 146 -3.86 0.21 -22.46
N ASN A 147 -2.82 -0.17 -21.71
CA ASN A 147 -2.04 -1.38 -21.95
C ASN A 147 -2.91 -2.64 -21.82
N ILE A 148 -3.74 -2.71 -20.77
CA ILE A 148 -4.70 -3.80 -20.54
C ILE A 148 -5.74 -3.86 -21.68
N ARG A 149 -6.31 -2.71 -22.09
CA ARG A 149 -7.24 -2.61 -23.23
C ARG A 149 -6.61 -3.07 -24.56
N ALA A 150 -5.32 -2.83 -24.76
CA ALA A 150 -4.57 -3.28 -25.94
C ALA A 150 -4.29 -4.80 -25.97
N GLY A 151 -4.87 -5.57 -25.04
CA GLY A 151 -4.75 -7.03 -25.01
C GLY A 151 -3.47 -7.56 -24.35
N LEU A 152 -2.63 -6.67 -23.78
CA LEU A 152 -1.41 -7.04 -23.07
C LEU A 152 -1.75 -7.67 -21.70
N LYS A 153 -2.14 -8.94 -21.70
CA LYS A 153 -2.48 -9.68 -20.47
C LYS A 153 -1.21 -10.16 -19.77
N SER A 154 -0.91 -9.56 -18.62
CA SER A 154 0.09 -10.01 -17.67
C SER A 154 -0.33 -9.58 -16.27
N ASP A 155 -0.19 -10.49 -15.30
CA ASP A 155 -0.42 -10.27 -13.86
C ASP A 155 0.24 -8.97 -13.34
N HIS A 156 1.33 -8.54 -13.99
CA HIS A 156 2.09 -7.34 -13.66
C HIS A 156 1.28 -6.04 -13.85
N TYR A 157 0.47 -5.94 -14.91
CA TYR A 157 -0.35 -4.75 -15.17
C TYR A 157 -1.50 -4.62 -14.15
N GLU A 158 -2.09 -5.75 -13.74
CA GLU A 158 -3.13 -5.79 -12.70
C GLU A 158 -2.55 -5.45 -11.31
N GLY A 159 -1.38 -6.01 -10.97
CA GLY A 159 -0.66 -5.68 -9.73
C GLY A 159 -0.28 -4.20 -9.65
N ASN A 160 0.20 -3.62 -10.75
CA ASN A 160 0.52 -2.19 -10.85
C ASN A 160 -0.70 -1.30 -10.58
N LEU A 161 -1.81 -1.52 -11.29
CA LEU A 161 -3.06 -0.75 -11.13
C LEU A 161 -3.58 -0.84 -9.68
N LYS A 162 -3.53 -2.03 -9.06
CA LYS A 162 -3.95 -2.17 -7.66
C LYS A 162 -3.02 -1.47 -6.66
N ALA A 163 -1.71 -1.52 -6.88
CA ALA A 163 -0.73 -0.87 -6.03
C ALA A 163 -0.88 0.66 -6.07
N TRP A 164 -0.98 1.24 -7.27
CA TRP A 164 -1.08 2.69 -7.45
C TRP A 164 -2.40 3.26 -6.95
N LEU A 165 -3.54 2.59 -7.18
CA LEU A 165 -4.82 2.97 -6.57
C LEU A 165 -4.81 2.86 -5.04
N SER A 166 -4.14 1.85 -4.48
CA SER A 166 -4.04 1.69 -3.02
C SER A 166 -3.20 2.78 -2.37
N ALA A 167 -2.14 3.22 -3.05
CA ALA A 167 -1.27 4.31 -2.62
C ALA A 167 -1.93 5.68 -2.81
N ALA A 168 -2.56 5.92 -3.95
CA ALA A 168 -3.30 7.15 -4.25
C ALA A 168 -4.34 7.48 -3.18
N LEU A 169 -4.98 6.46 -2.60
CA LEU A 169 -5.96 6.55 -1.50
C LEU A 169 -5.34 6.83 -0.12
N SER A 170 -4.06 6.52 0.07
CA SER A 170 -3.35 6.68 1.35
C SER A 170 -2.91 8.12 1.59
N ASN A 171 -2.64 8.86 0.52
CA ASN A 171 -2.01 10.17 0.60
C ASN A 171 -2.92 11.25 1.23
N GLN A 172 -4.26 11.16 1.06
CA GLN A 172 -5.22 12.06 1.71
C GLN A 172 -5.24 11.87 3.23
N ASP A 173 -5.00 10.64 3.72
CA ASP A 173 -4.96 10.36 5.15
C ASP A 173 -3.73 11.02 5.79
N THR A 174 -2.54 10.80 5.22
CA THR A 174 -1.30 11.43 5.69
C THR A 174 -1.38 12.97 5.61
N CYS A 175 -2.09 13.51 4.61
CA CYS A 175 -2.37 14.95 4.49
C CYS A 175 -3.16 15.48 5.71
N ILE A 176 -4.26 14.82 6.08
CA ILE A 176 -5.10 15.21 7.23
C ILE A 176 -4.33 15.04 8.54
N GLU A 177 -3.48 14.02 8.64
CA GLU A 177 -2.60 13.77 9.79
C GLU A 177 -1.50 14.84 9.95
N GLY A 178 -1.08 15.50 8.85
CA GLY A 178 -0.20 16.68 8.92
C GLY A 178 -0.75 17.81 9.79
N PHE A 179 -2.06 17.97 9.87
CA PHE A 179 -2.72 18.99 10.70
C PHE A 179 -2.83 18.60 12.19
N GLU A 180 -2.35 17.42 12.60
CA GLU A 180 -2.24 17.07 14.02
C GLU A 180 -1.29 18.05 14.75
N GLY A 181 -1.72 18.55 15.92
CA GLY A 181 -0.99 19.58 16.67
C GLY A 181 -1.17 21.01 16.15
N THR A 182 -2.09 21.25 15.20
CA THR A 182 -2.56 22.59 14.80
C THR A 182 -3.96 22.87 15.38
N ASP A 183 -4.47 24.09 15.20
CA ASP A 183 -5.86 24.46 15.50
C ASP A 183 -6.88 23.94 14.45
N ARG A 184 -6.38 23.25 13.41
CA ARG A 184 -7.14 22.70 12.28
C ARG A 184 -8.00 23.77 11.59
N HIS A 185 -7.53 25.01 11.51
CA HIS A 185 -8.24 26.08 10.81
C HIS A 185 -8.32 25.82 9.30
N VAL A 186 -7.18 25.72 8.61
CA VAL A 186 -7.16 25.46 7.16
C VAL A 186 -7.74 24.09 6.82
N GLU A 187 -7.53 23.07 7.68
CA GLU A 187 -8.08 21.71 7.51
C GLU A 187 -9.60 21.74 7.22
N ARG A 188 -10.36 22.56 7.96
CA ARG A 188 -11.82 22.64 7.83
C ARG A 188 -12.30 23.09 6.45
N PHE A 189 -11.53 23.92 5.74
CA PHE A 189 -11.87 24.37 4.38
C PHE A 189 -11.55 23.33 3.29
N ILE A 190 -10.57 22.46 3.53
CA ILE A 190 -10.10 21.45 2.57
C ILE A 190 -10.72 20.07 2.79
N SER A 191 -11.10 19.72 4.02
CA SER A 191 -11.47 18.37 4.45
C SER A 191 -12.59 17.74 3.60
N GLY A 192 -13.63 18.49 3.24
CA GLY A 192 -14.69 18.02 2.35
C GLY A 192 -14.19 17.65 0.94
N SER A 193 -13.21 18.38 0.40
CA SER A 193 -12.63 18.07 -0.91
C SER A 193 -11.66 16.89 -0.84
N LEU A 194 -10.93 16.73 0.26
CA LEU A 194 -10.11 15.54 0.51
C LEU A 194 -10.99 14.29 0.64
N LYS A 195 -12.05 14.35 1.46
CA LYS A 195 -13.05 13.29 1.61
C LYS A 195 -13.67 12.88 0.27
N GLN A 196 -14.05 13.85 -0.57
CA GLN A 196 -14.59 13.59 -1.91
C GLN A 196 -13.60 12.80 -2.78
N VAL A 197 -12.31 13.18 -2.79
CA VAL A 197 -11.26 12.46 -3.52
C VAL A 197 -11.03 11.06 -2.94
N THR A 198 -10.94 10.92 -1.61
CA THR A 198 -10.81 9.63 -0.91
C THR A 198 -11.96 8.66 -1.25
N GLN A 199 -13.19 9.17 -1.35
CA GLN A 199 -14.36 8.36 -1.71
C GLN A 199 -14.33 7.94 -3.17
N LEU A 200 -14.00 8.86 -4.10
CA LEU A 200 -13.88 8.55 -5.53
C LEU A 200 -12.80 7.49 -5.81
N ILE A 201 -11.61 7.62 -5.21
CA ILE A 201 -10.55 6.60 -5.32
C ILE A 201 -11.01 5.26 -4.70
N SER A 202 -11.72 5.30 -3.57
CA SER A 202 -12.28 4.09 -2.94
C SER A 202 -13.29 3.38 -3.83
N ASN A 203 -14.18 4.11 -4.51
CA ASN A 203 -15.17 3.56 -5.43
C ASN A 203 -14.51 2.94 -6.66
N VAL A 204 -13.52 3.62 -7.25
CA VAL A 204 -12.70 3.12 -8.36
C VAL A 204 -11.96 1.83 -7.98
N LEU A 205 -11.36 1.77 -6.79
CA LEU A 205 -10.64 0.60 -6.29
C LEU A 205 -11.58 -0.58 -5.96
N ALA A 206 -12.80 -0.30 -5.50
CA ALA A 206 -13.85 -1.30 -5.28
C ALA A 206 -14.37 -1.87 -6.60
N LEU A 207 -14.71 -1.01 -7.57
CA LEU A 207 -15.07 -1.38 -8.94
C LEU A 207 -14.00 -2.25 -9.59
N TYR A 208 -12.75 -1.75 -9.63
CA TYR A 208 -11.62 -2.49 -10.19
C TYR A 208 -11.48 -3.88 -9.53
N THR A 209 -11.57 -3.94 -8.19
CA THR A 209 -11.48 -5.21 -7.46
C THR A 209 -12.61 -6.17 -7.82
N GLN A 210 -13.86 -5.71 -7.91
CA GLN A 210 -15.01 -6.58 -8.23
C GLN A 210 -14.93 -7.12 -9.66
N LEU A 211 -14.59 -6.26 -10.63
CA LEU A 211 -14.51 -6.61 -12.04
C LEU A 211 -13.41 -7.64 -12.35
N HIS A 212 -12.35 -7.68 -11.51
CA HIS A 212 -11.26 -8.65 -11.62
C HIS A 212 -11.38 -9.80 -10.60
N SER A 213 -12.33 -9.75 -9.65
CA SER A 213 -12.60 -10.83 -8.69
C SER A 213 -13.58 -11.88 -9.23
N LEU A 214 -13.27 -12.44 -10.40
CA LEU A 214 -13.75 -13.78 -10.73
C LEU A 214 -12.82 -14.82 -10.06
N PRO A 215 -13.34 -16.02 -9.71
CA PRO A 215 -12.76 -16.82 -8.63
C PRO A 215 -11.34 -17.34 -8.92
N PHE A 216 -10.56 -17.46 -7.84
CA PHE A 216 -9.21 -18.04 -7.80
C PHE A 216 -9.10 -19.29 -8.69
N LYS A 217 -8.49 -19.13 -9.86
CA LYS A 217 -7.84 -20.26 -10.54
C LYS A 217 -6.41 -20.34 -9.98
N PRO A 218 -5.96 -21.50 -9.46
CA PRO A 218 -4.54 -21.67 -9.15
C PRO A 218 -3.73 -21.55 -10.45
N PRO A 219 -2.46 -21.11 -10.40
CA PRO A 219 -1.62 -21.07 -11.59
C PRO A 219 -1.57 -22.45 -12.25
N ARG A 220 -2.01 -22.55 -13.51
CA ARG A 220 -1.82 -23.78 -14.29
C ARG A 220 -0.32 -23.98 -14.48
N THR A 221 0.18 -25.13 -14.06
CA THR A 221 1.58 -25.54 -14.18
C THR A 221 1.93 -25.85 -15.63
N ASN A 222 2.15 -24.81 -16.43
CA ASN A 222 2.68 -24.94 -17.78
C ASN A 222 4.21 -25.07 -17.73
N THR A 223 4.65 -26.32 -17.88
CA THR A 223 5.92 -26.77 -18.46
C THR A 223 7.07 -25.77 -18.61
N THR A 224 8.18 -26.07 -17.93
CA THR A 224 9.45 -25.37 -18.05
C THR A 224 9.99 -25.32 -19.49
N LYS A 225 10.04 -24.12 -20.08
CA LYS A 225 11.13 -23.79 -21.02
C LYS A 225 12.27 -23.16 -20.22
N LYS A 226 13.39 -23.87 -20.09
CA LYS A 226 14.66 -23.27 -19.64
C LYS A 226 15.19 -22.36 -20.76
N SER A 227 14.97 -21.06 -20.68
CA SER A 227 15.82 -20.09 -21.37
C SER A 227 17.02 -19.78 -20.46
N SER A 228 18.18 -20.37 -20.75
CA SER A 228 19.44 -19.99 -20.12
C SER A 228 19.94 -18.68 -20.73
N GLY A 229 19.34 -17.57 -20.29
CA GLY A 229 19.62 -16.22 -20.76
C GLY A 229 18.78 -15.20 -19.97
N PHE A 230 19.24 -13.95 -19.91
CA PHE A 230 18.50 -12.87 -19.23
C PHE A 230 17.23 -12.48 -20.01
N PRO A 231 16.18 -11.97 -19.34
CA PRO A 231 14.95 -11.57 -20.02
C PRO A 231 15.15 -10.41 -20.99
N ASN A 232 14.40 -10.39 -22.10
CA ASN A 232 14.50 -9.38 -23.17
C ASN A 232 14.23 -7.92 -22.74
N TRP A 233 13.79 -7.69 -21.49
CA TRP A 233 13.60 -6.35 -20.92
C TRP A 233 14.81 -5.85 -20.09
N MET A 234 15.79 -6.72 -19.80
CA MET A 234 16.91 -6.43 -18.91
C MET A 234 18.04 -5.72 -19.67
N THR A 235 18.42 -4.52 -19.24
CA THR A 235 19.49 -3.77 -19.90
C THR A 235 20.85 -4.41 -19.66
N GLU A 236 21.83 -4.16 -20.54
CA GLU A 236 23.16 -4.77 -20.43
C GLU A 236 23.85 -4.41 -19.09
N GLY A 237 23.68 -3.18 -18.60
CA GLY A 237 24.18 -2.76 -17.29
C GLY A 237 23.53 -3.49 -16.10
N ASP A 238 22.25 -3.87 -16.19
CA ASP A 238 21.60 -4.72 -15.18
C ASP A 238 22.20 -6.15 -15.19
N GLN A 239 22.62 -6.64 -16.37
CA GLN A 239 23.30 -7.93 -16.48
C GLN A 239 24.74 -7.88 -15.94
N GLU A 240 25.43 -6.74 -16.03
CA GLU A 240 26.75 -6.55 -15.40
C GLU A 240 26.65 -6.45 -13.87
N LEU A 241 25.65 -5.71 -13.35
CA LEU A 241 25.30 -5.65 -11.93
C LEU A 241 25.08 -7.03 -11.30
N LEU A 242 24.54 -7.99 -12.06
CA LEU A 242 24.34 -9.38 -11.65
C LEU A 242 25.60 -10.27 -11.74
N LYS A 243 26.64 -9.83 -12.46
CA LYS A 243 27.90 -10.56 -12.68
C LYS A 243 29.08 -10.01 -11.86
N SER A 244 29.06 -8.71 -11.53
CA SER A 244 30.18 -8.01 -10.90
C SER A 244 30.42 -8.41 -9.44
N HIS A 245 31.68 -8.69 -9.08
CA HIS A 245 32.13 -8.60 -7.69
C HIS A 245 32.21 -7.11 -7.26
N PRO A 246 32.21 -6.79 -5.95
CA PRO A 246 32.10 -5.40 -5.47
C PRO A 246 33.18 -4.40 -5.92
N HIS A 247 34.23 -4.83 -6.63
CA HIS A 247 35.30 -3.98 -7.16
C HIS A 247 35.18 -3.71 -8.67
N ALA A 248 34.11 -4.18 -9.32
CA ALA A 248 33.88 -4.04 -10.76
C ALA A 248 32.50 -3.40 -11.07
N MET A 249 31.96 -2.60 -10.15
CA MET A 249 30.72 -1.85 -10.35
C MET A 249 31.06 -0.41 -10.76
N HIS A 250 30.63 0.02 -11.95
CA HIS A 250 30.80 1.41 -12.38
C HIS A 250 29.81 2.31 -11.65
N PHE A 251 30.31 3.35 -10.98
CA PHE A 251 29.49 4.30 -10.21
C PHE A 251 29.39 5.64 -10.94
N ASP A 252 28.16 6.10 -11.17
CA ASP A 252 27.88 7.38 -11.80
C ASP A 252 28.30 8.56 -10.91
N ALA A 253 28.17 8.39 -9.59
CA ALA A 253 28.58 9.36 -8.59
C ALA A 253 29.28 8.68 -7.41
N VAL A 254 30.33 9.33 -6.90
CA VAL A 254 31.00 8.96 -5.65
C VAL A 254 30.86 10.10 -4.66
N VAL A 255 30.31 9.82 -3.49
CA VAL A 255 30.17 10.75 -2.37
C VAL A 255 31.21 10.40 -1.31
N SER A 256 31.88 11.42 -0.78
CA SER A 256 32.94 11.24 0.22
C SER A 256 33.12 12.47 1.10
N LEU A 257 33.13 12.29 2.43
CA LEU A 257 33.42 13.39 3.37
C LEU A 257 34.86 13.92 3.26
N ASP A 258 35.83 13.08 2.87
CA ASP A 258 37.24 13.45 2.73
C ASP A 258 37.55 14.26 1.45
N GLY A 259 36.76 14.09 0.39
CA GLY A 259 36.94 14.74 -0.92
C GLY A 259 37.59 13.86 -1.98
N THR A 260 37.75 12.56 -1.73
CA THR A 260 38.30 11.56 -2.68
C THR A 260 37.22 11.01 -3.64
N GLY A 261 36.19 11.80 -3.92
CA GLY A 261 35.00 11.47 -4.70
C GLY A 261 34.45 12.73 -5.40
N HIS A 262 33.39 12.55 -6.18
CA HIS A 262 32.80 13.60 -7.02
C HIS A 262 32.04 14.67 -6.18
N TYR A 263 31.48 14.28 -5.02
CA TYR A 263 30.63 15.12 -4.18
C TYR A 263 30.98 14.99 -2.69
N ARG A 264 30.70 16.03 -1.90
CA ARG A 264 30.88 16.01 -0.43
C ARG A 264 29.63 15.50 0.29
N THR A 265 28.46 15.78 -0.26
CA THR A 265 27.15 15.41 0.28
C THR A 265 26.42 14.44 -0.63
N ILE A 266 25.47 13.69 -0.07
CA ILE A 266 24.59 12.81 -0.83
C ILE A 266 23.55 13.64 -1.60
N GLY A 267 23.09 14.76 -1.03
CA GLY A 267 22.21 15.73 -1.67
C GLY A 267 22.73 16.25 -3.02
N GLU A 268 24.02 16.59 -3.12
CA GLU A 268 24.65 17.01 -4.39
C GLU A 268 24.60 15.90 -5.46
N ALA A 269 24.96 14.66 -5.10
CA ALA A 269 24.95 13.53 -6.02
C ALA A 269 23.53 13.17 -6.50
N ILE A 270 22.54 13.23 -5.61
CA ILE A 270 21.12 13.10 -5.97
C ILE A 270 20.73 14.21 -6.94
N ASN A 271 21.13 15.47 -6.68
CA ASN A 271 20.78 16.61 -7.52
C ASN A 271 21.35 16.50 -8.95
N ALA A 272 22.59 16.02 -9.09
CA ALA A 272 23.23 15.77 -10.37
C ALA A 272 22.57 14.65 -11.21
N ALA A 273 21.93 13.67 -10.57
CA ALA A 273 21.29 12.55 -11.28
C ALA A 273 20.17 13.01 -12.25
N PRO A 274 20.02 12.40 -13.44
CA PRO A 274 18.93 12.73 -14.36
C PRO A 274 17.54 12.51 -13.75
N SER A 275 16.57 13.35 -14.13
CA SER A 275 15.17 13.19 -13.71
C SER A 275 14.41 12.28 -14.67
N TYR A 276 13.52 11.44 -14.15
CA TYR A 276 12.75 10.42 -14.88
C TYR A 276 13.61 9.46 -15.71
N SER A 277 14.81 9.14 -15.22
CA SER A 277 15.73 8.20 -15.86
C SER A 277 15.16 6.79 -15.88
N ASN A 278 15.20 6.16 -17.07
CA ASN A 278 14.95 4.73 -17.25
C ASN A 278 16.21 3.88 -16.96
N ARG A 279 17.42 4.46 -17.00
CA ARG A 279 18.65 3.78 -16.55
C ARG A 279 18.80 3.95 -15.03
N ARG A 280 19.27 2.91 -14.35
CA ARG A 280 19.72 2.98 -12.95
C ARG A 280 20.91 3.92 -12.81
N PHE A 281 20.86 4.85 -11.86
CA PHE A 281 21.95 5.80 -11.56
C PHE A 281 22.57 5.44 -10.20
N LEU A 282 23.85 5.06 -10.21
CA LEU A 282 24.53 4.45 -9.07
C LEU A 282 25.37 5.48 -8.30
N ILE A 283 25.01 5.69 -7.04
CA ILE A 283 25.68 6.60 -6.12
C ILE A 283 26.39 5.76 -5.05
N TYR A 284 27.72 5.68 -5.13
CA TYR A 284 28.56 5.10 -4.09
C TYR A 284 28.81 6.14 -2.99
N VAL A 285 28.49 5.80 -1.75
CA VAL A 285 28.64 6.68 -0.59
C VAL A 285 29.66 6.06 0.35
N LYS A 286 30.91 6.55 0.29
CA LYS A 286 32.01 6.06 1.13
C LYS A 286 31.69 6.20 2.62
N LYS A 287 32.30 5.37 3.46
CA LYS A 287 32.18 5.37 4.92
C LYS A 287 32.28 6.78 5.50
N GLY A 288 31.43 7.06 6.49
CA GLY A 288 31.26 8.39 7.06
C GLY A 288 29.89 8.57 7.71
N VAL A 289 29.76 9.67 8.45
CA VAL A 289 28.53 10.08 9.13
C VAL A 289 27.99 11.35 8.46
N TYR A 290 27.09 11.16 7.50
CA TYR A 290 26.47 12.20 6.69
C TYR A 290 25.31 12.82 7.46
N ARG A 291 25.48 14.08 7.90
CA ARG A 291 24.48 14.81 8.68
C ARG A 291 23.53 15.57 7.74
N GLU A 292 22.69 14.82 7.04
CA GLU A 292 21.81 15.33 5.98
C GLU A 292 20.35 14.89 6.20
N ASN A 293 19.40 15.79 5.97
CA ASN A 293 18.00 15.42 5.74
C ASN A 293 17.76 15.37 4.23
N ILE A 294 17.53 14.18 3.69
CA ILE A 294 17.43 13.90 2.25
C ILE A 294 15.97 13.68 1.86
N ASP A 295 15.51 14.33 0.79
CA ASP A 295 14.12 14.25 0.32
C ASP A 295 14.06 13.98 -1.20
N MET A 296 14.14 12.69 -1.59
CA MET A 296 14.19 12.24 -2.98
C MET A 296 12.80 12.20 -3.62
N LYS A 297 12.35 13.38 -4.08
CA LYS A 297 11.09 13.57 -4.81
C LYS A 297 10.92 12.62 -6.00
N LYS A 298 9.65 12.33 -6.34
CA LYS A 298 9.19 11.41 -7.40
C LYS A 298 9.95 11.46 -8.73
N LYS A 299 10.52 12.62 -9.10
CA LYS A 299 11.31 12.82 -10.32
C LYS A 299 12.67 12.11 -10.34
N LYS A 300 13.22 11.69 -9.20
CA LYS A 300 14.53 11.00 -9.10
C LYS A 300 14.33 9.48 -9.13
N THR A 301 13.94 8.94 -10.28
CA THR A 301 13.68 7.51 -10.49
C THR A 301 14.97 6.70 -10.64
N ASN A 302 14.92 5.41 -10.28
CA ASN A 302 15.98 4.42 -10.45
C ASN A 302 17.35 4.80 -9.83
N ILE A 303 17.36 5.66 -8.81
CA ILE A 303 18.55 5.94 -8.00
C ILE A 303 18.92 4.69 -7.18
N MET A 304 20.21 4.35 -7.12
CA MET A 304 20.73 3.29 -6.25
C MET A 304 21.85 3.82 -5.36
N PHE A 305 21.69 3.72 -4.04
CA PHE A 305 22.76 3.96 -3.07
C PHE A 305 23.52 2.65 -2.78
N VAL A 306 24.84 2.73 -2.74
CA VAL A 306 25.73 1.67 -2.25
C VAL A 306 26.66 2.27 -1.20
N GLY A 307 26.67 1.73 0.02
CA GLY A 307 27.58 2.14 1.09
C GLY A 307 28.73 1.15 1.32
N ASP A 308 29.65 1.51 2.21
CA ASP A 308 30.75 0.64 2.68
C ASP A 308 30.30 -0.42 3.70
N GLY A 309 29.04 -0.41 4.13
CA GLY A 309 28.47 -1.35 5.09
C GLY A 309 27.57 -0.70 6.15
N ILE A 310 26.72 -1.53 6.77
CA ILE A 310 25.96 -1.17 7.96
C ILE A 310 26.93 -0.63 9.03
N GLY A 311 26.63 0.56 9.56
CA GLY A 311 27.48 1.23 10.56
C GLY A 311 28.80 1.80 10.02
N GLN A 312 29.11 1.64 8.73
CA GLN A 312 30.25 2.29 8.07
C GLN A 312 29.80 3.54 7.31
N THR A 313 28.76 3.43 6.49
CA THR A 313 28.10 4.57 5.84
C THR A 313 26.78 4.85 6.55
N ILE A 314 26.70 5.99 7.24
CA ILE A 314 25.56 6.39 8.08
C ILE A 314 25.01 7.73 7.59
N VAL A 315 23.72 7.79 7.25
CA VAL A 315 22.98 9.05 7.08
C VAL A 315 22.18 9.29 8.36
N THR A 316 22.39 10.44 9.01
CA THR A 316 21.87 10.72 10.35
C THR A 316 21.26 12.12 10.46
N GLY A 317 20.08 12.19 11.09
CA GLY A 317 19.35 13.44 11.38
C GLY A 317 18.66 13.36 12.74
N ASN A 318 17.96 14.42 13.14
CA ASN A 318 17.28 14.49 14.44
C ASN A 318 15.94 15.28 14.40
N ARG A 319 15.33 15.44 13.21
CA ARG A 319 14.00 16.05 13.08
C ARG A 319 12.95 15.17 13.74
N HIS A 320 12.02 15.80 14.46
CA HIS A 320 11.00 15.09 15.23
C HIS A 320 9.76 15.97 15.49
N PHE A 321 8.66 15.36 15.94
CA PHE A 321 7.35 16.00 16.08
C PHE A 321 7.32 17.21 17.04
N MET A 322 8.09 17.15 18.14
CA MET A 322 8.17 18.22 19.15
C MET A 322 8.88 19.50 18.65
N GLN A 323 9.68 19.42 17.58
CA GLN A 323 10.22 20.60 16.87
C GLN A 323 9.19 21.31 15.96
N GLY A 324 7.95 20.81 15.90
CA GLY A 324 6.91 21.36 15.03
C GLY A 324 6.86 20.76 13.63
N TRP A 325 7.69 19.76 13.33
CA TRP A 325 7.58 18.97 12.09
C TRP A 325 6.36 18.05 12.13
N THR A 326 5.74 17.85 10.97
CA THR A 326 4.83 16.72 10.71
C THR A 326 5.64 15.42 10.69
N THR A 327 5.04 14.29 11.10
CA THR A 327 5.71 12.97 11.05
C THR A 327 6.29 12.67 9.67
N PHE A 328 5.59 13.04 8.60
CA PHE A 328 6.01 12.90 7.19
C PHE A 328 7.33 13.64 6.85
N ARG A 329 7.63 14.76 7.52
CA ARG A 329 8.86 15.57 7.35
C ARG A 329 9.94 15.33 8.40
N THR A 330 9.69 14.51 9.42
CA THR A 330 10.73 14.08 10.38
C THR A 330 11.79 13.18 9.75
N ALA A 331 11.51 12.62 8.57
CA ALA A 331 12.39 11.69 7.87
C ALA A 331 13.82 12.21 7.70
N THR A 332 14.80 11.42 8.14
CA THR A 332 16.22 11.65 7.82
C THR A 332 16.48 11.36 6.36
N VAL A 333 15.92 10.28 5.80
CA VAL A 333 15.85 10.07 4.34
C VAL A 333 14.41 9.76 3.93
N ALA A 334 13.92 10.44 2.90
CA ALA A 334 12.66 10.13 2.22
C ALA A 334 12.92 9.71 0.76
N ALA A 335 12.21 8.67 0.30
CA ALA A 335 12.38 8.07 -1.03
C ALA A 335 11.04 7.89 -1.76
N SER A 336 10.70 8.85 -2.63
CA SER A 336 9.48 8.88 -3.45
C SER A 336 9.71 8.51 -4.93
N GLY A 337 10.97 8.47 -5.38
CA GLY A 337 11.33 8.17 -6.77
C GLY A 337 11.32 6.68 -7.08
N LYS A 338 10.38 6.22 -7.92
CA LYS A 338 10.19 4.80 -8.32
C LYS A 338 11.52 4.08 -8.61
N GLY A 339 11.63 2.84 -8.13
CA GLY A 339 12.77 1.96 -8.40
C GLY A 339 14.01 2.24 -7.55
N PHE A 340 13.84 3.03 -6.47
CA PHE A 340 14.92 3.33 -5.52
C PHE A 340 15.51 2.06 -4.89
N ILE A 341 16.83 1.97 -4.83
CA ILE A 341 17.54 0.92 -4.11
C ILE A 341 18.50 1.55 -3.10
N ALA A 342 18.57 0.96 -1.90
CA ALA A 342 19.69 1.17 -1.00
C ALA A 342 20.34 -0.16 -0.62
N ARG A 343 21.67 -0.17 -0.57
CA ARG A 343 22.45 -1.34 -0.20
C ARG A 343 23.62 -0.96 0.70
N ASP A 344 23.89 -1.75 1.74
CA ASP A 344 25.06 -1.59 2.62
C ASP A 344 25.13 -0.20 3.31
N MET A 345 23.97 0.34 3.74
CA MET A 345 23.77 1.69 4.31
C MET A 345 23.09 1.67 5.70
N THR A 346 23.39 2.62 6.58
CA THR A 346 22.56 2.94 7.76
C THR A 346 21.77 4.23 7.56
N PHE A 347 20.48 4.21 7.89
CA PHE A 347 19.58 5.37 7.99
C PHE A 347 19.19 5.56 9.46
N GLN A 348 19.41 6.74 10.03
CA GLN A 348 19.31 6.95 11.48
C GLN A 348 18.63 8.26 11.85
N ASN A 349 17.68 8.22 12.79
CA ASN A 349 17.17 9.41 13.47
C ASN A 349 17.58 9.37 14.95
N THR A 350 18.29 10.40 15.41
CA THR A 350 18.88 10.49 16.75
C THR A 350 18.08 11.33 17.74
N ALA A 351 16.81 11.65 17.42
CA ALA A 351 15.98 12.51 18.27
C ALA A 351 15.71 11.96 19.69
N GLY A 352 15.71 10.65 19.91
CA GLY A 352 15.43 10.05 21.24
C GLY A 352 13.94 9.77 21.51
N PRO A 353 13.61 8.90 22.49
CA PRO A 353 12.24 8.47 22.79
C PRO A 353 11.36 9.53 23.47
N GLU A 354 11.97 10.58 24.03
CA GLU A 354 11.31 11.74 24.62
C GLU A 354 10.74 12.73 23.60
N ASN A 355 11.20 12.65 22.35
CA ASN A 355 10.91 13.62 21.29
C ASN A 355 9.79 13.18 20.33
N HIS A 356 9.02 12.15 20.72
CA HIS A 356 7.87 11.59 19.99
C HIS A 356 8.26 11.07 18.58
N GLN A 357 7.41 11.23 17.56
CA GLN A 357 7.65 10.66 16.21
C GLN A 357 8.93 11.22 15.58
N ALA A 358 9.82 10.33 15.13
CA ALA A 358 11.14 10.68 14.61
C ALA A 358 11.62 9.67 13.54
N VAL A 359 11.16 9.85 12.30
CA VAL A 359 11.41 8.90 11.20
C VAL A 359 12.89 8.89 10.77
N ALA A 360 13.48 7.70 10.68
CA ALA A 360 14.82 7.50 10.10
C ALA A 360 14.74 7.37 8.58
N LEU A 361 13.80 6.57 8.09
CA LEU A 361 13.57 6.33 6.66
C LEU A 361 12.07 6.36 6.34
N ARG A 362 11.66 7.21 5.39
CA ARG A 362 10.34 7.21 4.76
C ARG A 362 10.44 6.66 3.33
N VAL A 363 9.55 5.74 2.96
CA VAL A 363 9.52 5.13 1.63
C VAL A 363 8.12 5.15 1.05
N ASP A 364 8.03 5.77 -0.13
CA ASP A 364 6.85 5.97 -0.97
C ASP A 364 7.30 5.88 -2.45
N SER A 365 8.26 4.98 -2.70
CA SER A 365 8.76 4.58 -4.01
C SER A 365 8.23 3.18 -4.32
N ASP A 366 7.43 3.05 -5.37
CA ASP A 366 7.06 1.74 -5.91
C ASP A 366 8.30 0.97 -6.41
N GLN A 367 8.25 -0.36 -6.26
CA GLN A 367 9.30 -1.28 -6.69
C GLN A 367 10.68 -0.92 -6.06
N SER A 368 10.69 -0.49 -4.80
CA SER A 368 11.90 -0.16 -4.04
C SER A 368 12.47 -1.36 -3.27
N ALA A 369 13.81 -1.45 -3.20
CA ALA A 369 14.49 -2.56 -2.53
C ALA A 369 15.64 -2.10 -1.60
N PHE A 370 15.69 -2.70 -0.41
CA PHE A 370 16.69 -2.42 0.62
C PHE A 370 17.45 -3.72 0.94
N TYR A 371 18.77 -3.71 0.79
CA TYR A 371 19.60 -4.91 1.00
C TYR A 371 20.76 -4.66 1.96
N ARG A 372 20.76 -5.35 3.11
CA ARG A 372 21.72 -5.11 4.21
C ARG A 372 21.77 -3.63 4.60
N CYS A 373 20.61 -3.06 4.87
CA CYS A 373 20.49 -1.72 5.43
C CYS A 373 20.18 -1.76 6.92
N SER A 374 20.53 -0.71 7.66
CA SER A 374 20.06 -0.47 9.02
C SER A 374 19.08 0.70 9.05
N MET A 375 18.01 0.58 9.83
CA MET A 375 17.04 1.65 10.08
C MET A 375 16.90 1.85 11.59
N GLU A 376 17.35 3.00 12.09
CA GLU A 376 17.62 3.21 13.52
C GLU A 376 16.92 4.45 14.06
N GLY A 377 16.01 4.27 15.03
CA GLY A 377 15.32 5.37 15.70
C GLY A 377 14.72 4.92 17.02
N TYR A 378 13.62 5.55 17.42
CA TYR A 378 12.83 5.15 18.59
C TYR A 378 11.38 4.96 18.17
N GLN A 379 10.53 5.97 18.35
CA GLN A 379 9.17 5.98 17.83
C GLN A 379 9.17 6.25 16.31
N ASP A 380 8.29 5.57 15.57
CA ASP A 380 8.02 5.81 14.14
C ASP A 380 9.28 5.68 13.23
N THR A 381 10.20 4.75 13.53
CA THR A 381 11.52 4.68 12.86
C THR A 381 11.47 4.47 11.34
N LEU A 382 10.69 3.49 10.86
CA LEU A 382 10.56 3.13 9.45
C LEU A 382 9.13 3.41 8.96
N TYR A 383 8.98 4.45 8.16
CA TYR A 383 7.70 4.83 7.56
C TYR A 383 7.57 4.17 6.18
N VAL A 384 6.99 2.97 6.18
CA VAL A 384 6.54 2.21 5.01
C VAL A 384 5.26 2.86 4.46
N HIS A 385 5.38 4.09 3.97
CA HIS A 385 4.24 5.00 3.70
C HIS A 385 3.25 4.43 2.68
N SER A 386 3.71 4.10 1.47
CA SER A 386 2.86 3.64 0.36
C SER A 386 3.62 2.77 -0.66
N LEU A 387 2.89 2.20 -1.63
CA LEU A 387 3.43 1.42 -2.78
C LEU A 387 4.16 0.12 -2.39
N ARG A 388 4.75 -0.60 -3.36
CA ARG A 388 5.39 -1.92 -3.14
C ARG A 388 6.87 -1.79 -2.77
N GLN A 389 7.28 -2.48 -1.70
CA GLN A 389 8.61 -2.36 -1.09
C GLN A 389 9.17 -3.72 -0.65
N PHE A 390 10.49 -3.89 -0.71
CA PHE A 390 11.17 -5.11 -0.26
C PHE A 390 12.40 -4.80 0.60
N TYR A 391 12.50 -5.47 1.75
CA TYR A 391 13.61 -5.33 2.69
C TYR A 391 14.23 -6.72 2.90
N ARG A 392 15.54 -6.85 2.68
CA ARG A 392 16.27 -8.13 2.75
C ARG A 392 17.55 -7.99 3.57
N GLU A 393 17.72 -8.85 4.57
CA GLU A 393 18.90 -8.83 5.46
C GLU A 393 19.12 -7.49 6.19
N CYS A 394 18.05 -6.69 6.32
CA CYS A 394 18.08 -5.41 7.02
C CYS A 394 17.98 -5.58 8.54
N SER A 395 18.50 -4.60 9.28
CA SER A 395 18.32 -4.48 10.73
C SER A 395 17.46 -3.26 11.05
N ILE A 396 16.43 -3.41 11.89
CA ILE A 396 15.48 -2.32 12.21
C ILE A 396 15.35 -2.20 13.72
N TYR A 397 15.49 -0.98 14.24
CA TYR A 397 15.54 -0.69 15.68
C TYR A 397 14.55 0.40 16.09
N GLY A 398 13.73 0.15 17.11
CA GLY A 398 12.83 1.18 17.66
C GLY A 398 12.06 0.77 18.91
N THR A 399 11.05 1.58 19.28
CA THR A 399 10.24 1.42 20.50
C THR A 399 8.74 1.34 20.19
N ILE A 400 8.11 2.46 19.82
CA ILE A 400 6.68 2.56 19.52
C ILE A 400 6.49 2.60 18.00
N ASP A 401 5.61 1.74 17.49
CA ASP A 401 5.08 1.75 16.13
C ASP A 401 6.18 1.84 15.06
N PHE A 402 7.34 1.25 15.34
CA PHE A 402 8.58 1.63 14.63
C PHE A 402 8.70 1.06 13.21
N ILE A 403 7.71 0.27 12.76
CA ILE A 403 7.44 -0.07 11.36
C ILE A 403 5.95 0.25 11.09
N PHE A 404 5.66 1.39 10.46
CA PHE A 404 4.30 1.90 10.26
C PHE A 404 4.07 2.45 8.85
N GLY A 405 2.84 2.84 8.55
CA GLY A 405 2.42 3.27 7.20
C GLY A 405 1.51 2.26 6.50
N ASN A 406 1.22 2.50 5.22
CA ASN A 406 0.26 1.74 4.42
C ASN A 406 0.86 1.25 3.07
N GLY A 407 2.16 1.00 3.01
CA GLY A 407 2.76 0.30 1.87
C GLY A 407 2.40 -1.19 1.81
N ALA A 408 2.69 -1.83 0.68
CA ALA A 408 2.72 -3.28 0.55
C ALA A 408 4.19 -3.73 0.68
N ALA A 409 4.60 -4.18 1.87
CA ALA A 409 5.99 -4.47 2.17
C ALA A 409 6.23 -5.92 2.57
N VAL A 410 7.31 -6.49 2.05
CA VAL A 410 7.87 -7.76 2.53
C VAL A 410 9.24 -7.53 3.15
N LEU A 411 9.41 -8.00 4.38
CA LEU A 411 10.64 -7.97 5.14
C LEU A 411 11.13 -9.42 5.30
N GLN A 412 12.22 -9.76 4.63
CA GLN A 412 12.68 -11.14 4.49
C GLN A 412 14.11 -11.32 5.03
N ASN A 413 14.32 -12.33 5.88
CA ASN A 413 15.60 -12.55 6.57
C ASN A 413 16.09 -11.29 7.35
N CYS A 414 15.16 -10.47 7.86
CA CYS A 414 15.46 -9.23 8.57
C CYS A 414 15.59 -9.45 10.08
N LYS A 415 16.34 -8.57 10.75
CA LYS A 415 16.52 -8.56 12.21
C LYS A 415 15.80 -7.35 12.80
N ILE A 416 14.92 -7.59 13.76
CA ILE A 416 14.02 -6.60 14.35
C ILE A 416 14.39 -6.51 15.83
N PHE A 417 14.96 -5.37 16.24
CA PHE A 417 15.49 -5.15 17.58
C PHE A 417 14.63 -4.13 18.31
N THR A 418 14.16 -4.45 19.51
CA THR A 418 13.47 -3.44 20.32
C THR A 418 14.43 -2.71 21.23
N ARG A 419 14.20 -1.40 21.40
CA ARG A 419 14.97 -0.52 22.29
C ARG A 419 14.21 -0.28 23.59
N VAL A 420 14.87 0.32 24.57
CA VAL A 420 14.24 0.73 25.83
C VAL A 420 13.30 1.91 25.56
N PRO A 421 11.99 1.82 25.89
CA PRO A 421 11.06 2.94 25.79
C PRO A 421 11.10 3.81 27.06
N LEU A 422 10.34 4.89 27.12
CA LEU A 422 10.11 5.61 28.37
C LEU A 422 9.30 4.76 29.37
N PRO A 423 9.30 5.08 30.68
CA PRO A 423 8.40 4.46 31.64
C PRO A 423 6.93 4.47 31.19
N LEU A 424 6.20 3.39 31.49
CA LEU A 424 4.79 3.15 31.15
C LEU A 424 4.45 3.04 29.65
N GLN A 425 5.34 3.41 28.73
CA GLN A 425 5.19 3.13 27.29
C GLN A 425 5.23 1.62 27.01
N LYS A 426 4.57 1.19 25.93
CA LYS A 426 4.55 -0.21 25.47
C LYS A 426 5.21 -0.30 24.11
N VAL A 427 6.13 -1.26 23.94
CA VAL A 427 6.85 -1.46 22.69
C VAL A 427 5.94 -2.16 21.67
N THR A 428 5.79 -1.57 20.49
CA THR A 428 4.99 -2.08 19.37
C THR A 428 5.82 -2.13 18.10
N ILE A 429 5.94 -3.31 17.49
CA ILE A 429 6.74 -3.47 16.26
C ILE A 429 6.03 -2.84 15.06
N THR A 430 4.71 -3.08 14.88
CA THR A 430 3.97 -2.53 13.74
C THR A 430 2.75 -1.68 14.07
N ALA A 431 2.50 -0.68 13.22
CA ALA A 431 1.28 0.11 13.20
C ALA A 431 0.81 0.33 11.74
N GLN A 432 0.26 -0.74 11.15
CA GLN A 432 -0.05 -0.75 9.73
C GLN A 432 -1.38 -0.04 9.42
N GLY A 433 -1.36 0.89 8.45
CA GLY A 433 -2.36 1.91 8.18
C GLY A 433 -3.42 1.62 7.11
N ARG A 434 -3.74 0.37 6.83
CA ARG A 434 -4.76 0.03 5.81
C ARG A 434 -6.17 0.45 6.25
N LYS A 435 -6.78 1.34 5.47
CA LYS A 435 -8.05 2.01 5.80
C LYS A 435 -9.23 1.57 4.93
N ASN A 436 -8.98 0.88 3.81
CA ASN A 436 -10.00 0.32 2.92
C ASN A 436 -9.70 -1.17 2.63
N PRO A 437 -10.70 -2.08 2.67
CA PRO A 437 -10.48 -3.53 2.54
C PRO A 437 -9.98 -3.96 1.15
N HIS A 438 -10.23 -3.16 0.10
CA HIS A 438 -9.82 -3.45 -1.27
C HIS A 438 -8.33 -3.15 -1.53
N GLN A 439 -7.66 -2.38 -0.67
CA GLN A 439 -6.23 -2.07 -0.80
C GLN A 439 -5.37 -3.35 -0.73
N SER A 440 -4.33 -3.43 -1.59
CA SER A 440 -3.35 -4.52 -1.61
C SER A 440 -2.26 -4.42 -0.53
N THR A 441 -2.37 -3.45 0.37
CA THR A 441 -1.33 -3.03 1.33
C THR A 441 -1.26 -3.88 2.60
N GLY A 442 -0.18 -3.78 3.35
CA GLY A 442 0.10 -4.61 4.52
C GLY A 442 1.58 -4.94 4.65
N PHE A 443 1.96 -5.48 5.82
CA PHE A 443 3.32 -5.91 6.09
C PHE A 443 3.40 -7.44 6.22
N SER A 444 4.36 -8.06 5.54
CA SER A 444 4.67 -9.48 5.73
C SER A 444 6.13 -9.66 6.12
N PHE A 445 6.34 -10.32 7.26
CA PHE A 445 7.65 -10.72 7.75
C PHE A 445 7.86 -12.20 7.42
N GLN A 446 9.00 -12.51 6.79
CA GLN A 446 9.36 -13.83 6.29
C GLN A 446 10.77 -14.19 6.78
N ASP A 447 10.96 -15.39 7.32
CA ASP A 447 12.27 -15.94 7.69
C ASP A 447 13.10 -15.01 8.61
N SER A 448 12.42 -14.13 9.35
CA SER A 448 13.02 -12.99 10.07
C SER A 448 13.21 -13.31 11.56
N SER A 449 13.82 -12.41 12.31
CA SER A 449 14.09 -12.60 13.75
C SER A 449 13.74 -11.37 14.57
N ILE A 450 12.93 -11.56 15.63
CA ILE A 450 12.56 -10.53 16.60
C ILE A 450 13.39 -10.72 17.88
N PHE A 451 14.25 -9.75 18.16
CA PHE A 451 15.10 -9.63 19.33
C PHE A 451 14.51 -8.53 20.24
N ALA A 452 13.54 -8.93 21.06
CA ALA A 452 12.89 -8.07 22.03
C ALA A 452 13.75 -7.97 23.29
N THR A 453 14.23 -6.76 23.64
CA THR A 453 14.96 -6.51 24.90
C THR A 453 14.04 -6.01 26.02
N GLN A 454 12.76 -5.80 25.72
CA GLN A 454 11.72 -5.25 26.59
C GLN A 454 10.37 -5.94 26.29
N PRO A 455 9.38 -5.89 27.20
CA PRO A 455 8.01 -6.37 26.94
C PRO A 455 7.43 -5.78 25.64
N THR A 456 7.33 -6.62 24.61
CA THR A 456 7.10 -6.23 23.21
C THR A 456 5.83 -6.85 22.64
N TYR A 457 5.10 -6.09 21.82
CA TYR A 457 3.96 -6.56 21.05
C TYR A 457 4.24 -6.48 19.54
N LEU A 458 3.71 -7.44 18.79
CA LEU A 458 3.87 -7.58 17.34
C LEU A 458 3.27 -6.40 16.55
N GLY A 459 2.25 -5.74 17.10
CA GLY A 459 1.71 -4.49 16.56
C GLY A 459 0.35 -4.08 17.13
N ARG A 460 -0.18 -2.97 16.63
CA ARG A 460 -1.52 -2.42 16.93
C ARG A 460 -2.22 -1.82 15.69
N PRO A 461 -3.55 -1.88 15.59
CA PRO A 461 -4.27 -1.52 14.36
C PRO A 461 -4.49 -0.01 14.22
N TRP A 462 -3.51 0.69 13.66
CA TRP A 462 -3.57 2.14 13.41
C TRP A 462 -4.79 2.58 12.59
N LYS A 463 -5.28 1.72 11.69
CA LYS A 463 -6.47 1.94 10.85
C LYS A 463 -7.33 0.67 10.77
N GLN A 464 -8.60 0.83 10.40
CA GLN A 464 -9.66 -0.17 10.55
C GLN A 464 -9.36 -1.55 9.94
N TYR A 465 -8.69 -1.61 8.78
CA TYR A 465 -8.43 -2.86 8.06
C TYR A 465 -6.97 -3.31 8.18
N SER A 466 -6.31 -2.96 9.30
CA SER A 466 -4.87 -3.17 9.52
C SER A 466 -4.42 -4.60 9.18
N ARG A 467 -3.35 -4.78 8.39
CA ARG A 467 -2.90 -6.08 7.90
C ARG A 467 -1.41 -6.30 8.15
N THR A 468 -1.08 -7.27 8.99
CA THR A 468 0.30 -7.64 9.35
C THR A 468 0.41 -9.15 9.52
N VAL A 469 1.43 -9.76 8.92
CA VAL A 469 1.64 -11.22 8.97
C VAL A 469 3.08 -11.55 9.34
N PHE A 470 3.28 -12.39 10.36
CA PHE A 470 4.58 -12.95 10.72
C PHE A 470 4.65 -14.42 10.31
N MET A 471 5.58 -14.77 9.43
CA MET A 471 5.75 -16.11 8.87
C MET A 471 7.18 -16.61 9.05
N ASN A 472 7.33 -17.86 9.49
CA ASN A 472 8.61 -18.52 9.75
C ASN A 472 9.60 -17.64 10.55
N THR A 473 9.08 -16.83 11.47
CA THR A 473 9.83 -15.79 12.17
C THR A 473 10.23 -16.26 13.57
N TYR A 474 11.51 -16.08 13.93
CA TYR A 474 11.99 -16.31 15.29
C TYR A 474 11.48 -15.20 16.23
N MET A 475 10.99 -15.58 17.40
CA MET A 475 10.52 -14.67 18.45
C MET A 475 11.22 -14.98 19.78
N SER A 476 12.02 -14.03 20.25
CA SER A 476 12.64 -14.06 21.59
C SER A 476 11.63 -13.84 22.72
N GLY A 477 12.01 -14.19 23.94
CA GLY A 477 11.08 -14.45 25.05
C GLY A 477 10.34 -13.25 25.64
N LEU A 478 10.69 -12.02 25.28
CA LEU A 478 10.00 -10.80 25.75
C LEU A 478 8.89 -10.33 24.81
N VAL A 479 8.69 -10.98 23.65
CA VAL A 479 7.45 -10.88 22.88
C VAL A 479 6.32 -11.44 23.74
N GLN A 480 5.36 -10.58 24.10
CA GLN A 480 4.34 -10.89 25.09
C GLN A 480 3.42 -12.03 24.61
N PRO A 481 2.97 -12.95 25.51
CA PRO A 481 2.08 -14.05 25.12
C PRO A 481 0.83 -13.58 24.36
N ARG A 482 0.29 -12.42 24.76
CA ARG A 482 -0.83 -11.70 24.12
C ARG A 482 -0.64 -11.45 22.61
N GLY A 483 0.61 -11.28 22.16
CA GLY A 483 1.00 -10.97 20.79
C GLY A 483 0.74 -9.52 20.40
N TRP A 484 -0.51 -9.07 20.47
CA TRP A 484 -0.98 -7.84 19.83
C TRP A 484 -1.66 -6.88 20.83
N LEU A 485 -1.70 -5.59 20.50
CA LEU A 485 -2.39 -4.55 21.28
C LEU A 485 -3.53 -3.90 20.51
N GLU A 486 -4.60 -3.57 21.23
CA GLU A 486 -5.64 -2.67 20.76
C GLU A 486 -5.06 -1.29 20.42
N TRP A 487 -5.67 -0.61 19.44
CA TRP A 487 -5.41 0.81 19.22
C TRP A 487 -6.19 1.67 20.22
N TYR A 488 -7.52 1.49 20.25
CA TYR A 488 -8.41 2.08 21.25
C TYR A 488 -9.70 1.25 21.35
N GLY A 489 -10.10 0.86 22.57
CA GLY A 489 -11.33 0.10 22.80
C GLY A 489 -11.44 -1.15 21.93
N ASN A 490 -12.58 -1.30 21.23
CA ASN A 490 -12.84 -2.37 20.27
C ASN A 490 -12.55 -2.00 18.81
N PHE A 491 -11.88 -0.87 18.54
CA PHE A 491 -11.60 -0.41 17.17
C PHE A 491 -10.80 -1.45 16.37
N ALA A 492 -11.23 -1.69 15.12
CA ALA A 492 -10.60 -2.57 14.14
C ALA A 492 -10.53 -4.07 14.48
N LEU A 493 -10.90 -4.52 15.68
CA LEU A 493 -10.62 -5.89 16.14
C LEU A 493 -11.35 -6.99 15.34
N ASP A 494 -12.45 -6.61 14.69
CA ASP A 494 -13.27 -7.44 13.80
C ASP A 494 -12.84 -7.39 12.32
N THR A 495 -12.15 -6.32 11.92
CA THR A 495 -11.93 -5.90 10.52
C THR A 495 -10.46 -5.86 10.10
N LEU A 496 -9.54 -5.89 11.07
CA LEU A 496 -8.12 -6.13 10.86
C LEU A 496 -7.85 -7.57 10.37
N TRP A 497 -6.64 -7.80 9.87
CA TRP A 497 -6.14 -9.13 9.48
C TRP A 497 -4.73 -9.31 10.04
N TYR A 498 -4.62 -9.92 11.23
CA TYR A 498 -3.34 -10.27 11.85
C TYR A 498 -3.16 -11.78 11.85
N GLY A 499 -1.98 -12.26 11.47
CA GLY A 499 -1.75 -13.68 11.39
C GLY A 499 -0.31 -14.14 11.60
N GLU A 500 -0.20 -15.37 12.09
CA GLU A 500 1.06 -16.01 12.47
C GLU A 500 1.14 -17.40 11.83
N TYR A 501 2.23 -17.67 11.08
CA TYR A 501 2.47 -18.94 10.36
C TYR A 501 3.83 -19.54 10.72
N LYS A 502 3.86 -20.67 11.42
CA LYS A 502 5.10 -21.41 11.77
C LYS A 502 6.20 -20.54 12.43
N ASN A 503 5.82 -19.53 13.21
CA ASN A 503 6.77 -18.78 14.02
C ASN A 503 7.34 -19.69 15.12
N TYR A 504 8.58 -19.43 15.57
CA TYR A 504 9.30 -20.31 16.49
C TYR A 504 10.14 -19.51 17.51
N GLY A 505 10.67 -20.19 18.51
CA GLY A 505 11.33 -19.56 19.66
C GLY A 505 10.36 -19.21 20.80
N PRO A 506 10.88 -18.79 21.97
CA PRO A 506 10.11 -18.67 23.21
C PRO A 506 8.93 -17.67 23.14
N GLY A 507 8.99 -16.62 22.32
CA GLY A 507 7.90 -15.65 22.15
C GLY A 507 6.79 -16.07 21.17
N ALA A 508 6.98 -17.18 20.44
CA ALA A 508 6.07 -17.64 19.39
C ALA A 508 4.90 -18.49 19.91
N SER A 509 4.76 -18.69 21.22
CA SER A 509 3.67 -19.49 21.78
C SER A 509 2.31 -18.85 21.51
N LEU A 510 1.44 -19.60 20.83
CA LEU A 510 0.13 -19.14 20.41
C LEU A 510 -0.96 -19.24 21.51
N SER A 511 -0.68 -19.92 22.63
CA SER A 511 -1.68 -20.23 23.66
C SER A 511 -2.17 -19.01 24.44
N GLY A 512 -1.33 -17.98 24.58
CA GLY A 512 -1.66 -16.73 25.28
C GLY A 512 -2.18 -15.60 24.38
N ARG A 513 -2.34 -15.84 23.08
CA ARG A 513 -2.68 -14.80 22.08
C ARG A 513 -4.12 -14.29 22.26
N ILE A 514 -4.38 -13.07 21.77
CA ILE A 514 -5.72 -12.49 21.74
C ILE A 514 -6.72 -13.33 20.92
N LYS A 515 -8.01 -13.13 21.19
CA LYS A 515 -9.14 -13.87 20.57
C LYS A 515 -10.02 -12.97 19.70
N TRP A 516 -9.44 -11.94 19.09
CA TRP A 516 -10.17 -11.02 18.21
C TRP A 516 -10.57 -11.72 16.89
N PRO A 517 -11.73 -11.40 16.28
CA PRO A 517 -12.15 -12.04 15.03
C PRO A 517 -11.16 -11.87 13.87
N GLY A 518 -10.48 -10.72 13.78
CA GLY A 518 -9.45 -10.44 12.77
C GLY A 518 -8.09 -11.11 13.01
N TYR A 519 -7.92 -11.88 14.11
CA TYR A 519 -6.68 -12.60 14.38
C TYR A 519 -6.77 -14.07 13.94
N HIS A 520 -5.71 -14.53 13.27
CA HIS A 520 -5.70 -15.80 12.55
C HIS A 520 -4.41 -16.59 12.78
N VAL A 521 -4.51 -17.71 13.51
CA VAL A 521 -3.47 -18.75 13.49
C VAL A 521 -3.48 -19.42 12.11
N ILE A 522 -2.49 -19.13 11.28
CA ILE A 522 -2.47 -19.59 9.89
C ILE A 522 -2.04 -21.05 9.88
N ARG A 523 -2.97 -21.95 9.56
CA ARG A 523 -2.69 -23.39 9.40
C ARG A 523 -2.47 -23.79 7.94
N ASN A 524 -3.15 -23.14 7.00
CA ASN A 524 -3.11 -23.48 5.58
C ASN A 524 -1.94 -22.76 4.87
N ALA A 525 -1.08 -23.53 4.20
CA ALA A 525 0.02 -23.01 3.38
C ALA A 525 -0.47 -22.17 2.19
N ALA A 526 -1.67 -22.42 1.64
CA ALA A 526 -2.24 -21.59 0.57
C ALA A 526 -2.56 -20.16 1.04
N THR A 527 -2.96 -20.00 2.31
CA THR A 527 -3.19 -18.68 2.94
C THR A 527 -1.87 -17.96 3.18
N ALA A 528 -0.87 -18.64 3.75
CA ALA A 528 0.47 -18.07 3.94
C ALA A 528 1.15 -17.71 2.59
N SER A 529 0.92 -18.53 1.55
CA SER A 529 1.44 -18.31 0.19
C SER A 529 1.05 -16.94 -0.39
N PHE A 530 -0.16 -16.45 -0.10
CA PHE A 530 -0.61 -15.13 -0.57
C PHE A 530 0.32 -13.99 -0.11
N PHE A 531 0.90 -14.09 1.09
CA PHE A 531 1.76 -13.06 1.68
C PHE A 531 3.23 -13.12 1.23
N THR A 532 3.63 -14.14 0.48
CA THR A 532 5.02 -14.32 0.01
C THR A 532 5.45 -13.23 -0.99
N ALA A 533 6.76 -12.94 -1.06
CA ALA A 533 7.31 -11.90 -1.95
C ALA A 533 6.83 -12.03 -3.42
N GLY A 534 6.70 -13.25 -3.93
CA GLY A 534 6.26 -13.49 -5.31
C GLY A 534 4.77 -13.29 -5.57
N ARG A 535 3.93 -13.08 -4.55
CA ARG A 535 2.47 -12.90 -4.67
C ARG A 535 1.91 -11.64 -4.02
N PHE A 536 2.53 -11.15 -2.95
CA PHE A 536 2.02 -10.01 -2.17
C PHE A 536 2.46 -8.65 -2.71
N ILE A 537 3.63 -8.61 -3.36
CA ILE A 537 4.25 -7.41 -3.94
C ILE A 537 4.67 -7.65 -5.40
N ASP A 538 4.09 -8.66 -6.06
CA ASP A 538 4.41 -9.05 -7.44
C ASP A 538 5.91 -9.32 -7.69
N GLY A 539 6.66 -9.71 -6.66
CA GLY A 539 8.13 -9.58 -6.63
C GLY A 539 8.88 -10.26 -7.78
N ARG A 540 8.31 -11.30 -8.39
CA ARG A 540 8.86 -11.95 -9.59
C ARG A 540 8.99 -11.01 -10.80
N ALA A 541 8.18 -9.95 -10.86
CA ALA A 541 8.17 -8.97 -11.95
C ALA A 541 9.36 -8.01 -11.92
N TRP A 542 9.85 -7.64 -10.72
CA TRP A 542 10.74 -6.49 -10.55
C TRP A 542 11.95 -6.75 -9.64
N LEU A 543 11.87 -7.65 -8.65
CA LEU A 543 13.02 -7.96 -7.80
C LEU A 543 14.24 -8.51 -8.57
N PRO A 544 14.11 -9.30 -9.66
CA PRO A 544 15.27 -9.70 -10.47
C PRO A 544 16.08 -8.51 -11.02
N ALA A 545 15.44 -7.38 -11.30
CA ALA A 545 16.10 -6.15 -11.78
C ALA A 545 16.86 -5.37 -10.69
N THR A 546 16.80 -5.82 -9.43
CA THR A 546 17.43 -5.15 -8.27
C THR A 546 18.80 -5.72 -7.92
N GLY A 547 19.15 -6.90 -8.45
CA GLY A 547 20.30 -7.69 -8.00
C GLY A 547 20.15 -8.32 -6.61
N VAL A 548 19.08 -8.01 -5.86
CA VAL A 548 18.85 -8.51 -4.50
C VAL A 548 18.30 -9.94 -4.56
N ARG A 549 18.93 -10.87 -3.83
CA ARG A 549 18.44 -12.25 -3.70
C ARG A 549 17.16 -12.28 -2.85
N PHE A 550 16.12 -12.93 -3.35
CA PHE A 550 14.82 -13.05 -2.68
C PHE A 550 14.24 -14.47 -2.83
N THR A 551 13.57 -14.94 -1.79
CA THR A 551 12.76 -16.17 -1.83
C THR A 551 11.34 -15.78 -2.25
N ALA A 552 10.85 -16.35 -3.35
CA ALA A 552 9.59 -15.93 -3.97
C ALA A 552 8.33 -16.67 -3.45
N GLY A 553 8.49 -17.65 -2.56
CA GLY A 553 7.41 -18.49 -2.02
C GLY A 553 7.60 -18.81 -0.53
N LEU A 554 6.95 -19.87 -0.04
CA LEU A 554 7.13 -20.40 1.33
C LEU A 554 8.29 -21.39 1.47
N SER A 555 8.95 -21.68 0.36
CA SER A 555 10.16 -22.47 0.24
C SER A 555 11.03 -21.84 -0.85
N ASN A 556 12.33 -22.12 -0.82
CA ASN A 556 13.25 -21.77 -1.89
C ASN A 556 12.94 -22.56 -3.17
#